data_AF-A0A259LTT8-F1
#
_entry.id   AF-A0A259LTT8-F1
#
_cell.length_a   1.000
_cell.length_b   1.000
_cell.length_c   1.000
_cell.angle_alpha   90.00
_cell.angle_beta   90.00
_cell.angle_gamma   90.00
#
_symmetry.space_group_name_H-M   'P 1'
#
loop_
_entity.id
_entity.type
_entity.pdbx_description
1 polymer ?
#
loop_
_entity_poly.entity_id
_entity_poly.type
_entity_poly.pdbx_seq_one_letter_code
_entity_poly.pdbx_strand_id
1 'polypeptide(L)'
;MNPRPAIRDNVPLTALNTLAVNASARHFVEVHDERDVRSALTWADSRKLETLILGGGSNLVFAGDFPGLVVLVAIRGRCWERVSDTDAVLRLGAGENWHEAVLYAARSGYRGIENLALIPGTAGAAPVQNIGAYGTELCDTLVSVDALD
;
A
#
# COMPACT_ATOMS: atom_id res chain seq x y z
N MET A 1 18.84 12.15 10.11
CA MET A 1 17.99 12.37 8.92
C MET A 1 18.14 11.13 8.05
N ASN A 2 17.05 10.45 7.72
CA ASN A 2 17.13 9.35 6.76
C ASN A 2 17.52 9.93 5.40
N PRO A 3 18.44 9.29 4.65
CA PRO A 3 18.75 9.71 3.28
C PRO A 3 17.46 9.64 2.45
N ARG A 4 17.25 10.63 1.57
CA ARG A 4 16.13 10.60 0.63
C ARG A 4 16.20 9.32 -0.21
N PRO A 5 15.07 8.65 -0.48
CA PRO A 5 15.07 7.44 -1.28
C PRO A 5 15.60 7.76 -2.69
N ALA A 6 16.51 6.90 -3.16
CA ALA A 6 17.13 7.05 -4.45
C ALA A 6 16.19 6.54 -5.56
N ILE A 7 16.01 7.35 -6.59
CA ILE A 7 15.27 6.95 -7.80
C ILE A 7 16.21 6.07 -8.64
N ARG A 8 15.68 4.93 -9.06
CA ARG A 8 16.39 3.92 -9.87
C ARG A 8 15.76 3.86 -11.26
N ASP A 9 16.60 3.66 -12.27
CA ASP A 9 16.15 3.56 -13.66
C ASP A 9 16.01 2.11 -14.12
N ASN A 10 15.07 1.86 -15.04
CA ASN A 10 14.85 0.57 -15.72
C ASN A 10 14.71 -0.62 -14.75
N VAL A 11 13.86 -0.48 -13.73
CA VAL A 11 13.67 -1.51 -12.70
C VAL A 11 12.67 -2.58 -13.18
N PRO A 12 13.04 -3.87 -13.16
CA PRO A 12 12.08 -4.95 -13.45
C PRO A 12 10.94 -4.98 -12.44
N LEU A 13 9.70 -5.11 -12.94
CA LEU A 13 8.47 -5.15 -12.14
C LEU A 13 7.88 -6.56 -12.02
N THR A 14 8.49 -7.58 -12.64
CA THR A 14 8.00 -8.96 -12.67
C THR A 14 7.78 -9.54 -11.26
N ALA A 15 8.67 -9.22 -10.31
CA ALA A 15 8.55 -9.65 -8.92
C ALA A 15 7.62 -8.74 -8.07
N LEU A 16 7.14 -7.64 -8.64
CA LEU A 16 6.31 -6.63 -7.98
C LEU A 16 4.87 -6.63 -8.50
N ASN A 17 4.47 -7.68 -9.22
CA ASN A 17 3.08 -7.95 -9.56
C ASN A 17 2.80 -9.46 -9.48
N THR A 18 1.64 -9.82 -8.93
CA THR A 18 1.31 -11.23 -8.64
C THR A 18 1.04 -12.08 -9.88
N LEU A 19 0.73 -11.44 -11.02
CA LEU A 19 0.60 -12.13 -12.31
C LEU A 19 1.94 -12.44 -12.96
N ALA A 20 3.05 -11.96 -12.38
CA ALA A 20 4.40 -12.07 -12.93
C ALA A 20 4.51 -11.62 -14.40
N VAL A 21 3.70 -10.61 -14.78
CA VAL A 21 3.81 -9.99 -16.10
C VAL A 21 5.19 -9.34 -16.21
N ASN A 22 5.90 -9.68 -17.28
CA ASN A 22 7.20 -9.09 -17.57
C ASN A 22 7.02 -7.64 -18.02
N ALA A 23 7.46 -6.72 -17.18
CA ALA A 23 7.44 -5.29 -17.42
C ALA A 23 8.58 -4.63 -16.64
N SER A 24 8.98 -3.44 -17.05
CA SER A 24 9.94 -2.60 -16.34
C SER A 24 9.39 -1.19 -16.11
N ALA A 25 9.82 -0.55 -15.04
CA ALA A 25 9.59 0.86 -14.78
C ALA A 25 10.76 1.67 -15.30
N ARG A 26 10.49 2.71 -16.10
CA ARG A 26 11.52 3.65 -16.52
C ARG A 26 12.20 4.31 -15.32
N HIS A 27 11.39 4.75 -14.35
CA HIS A 27 11.85 5.25 -13.06
C HIS A 27 11.11 4.54 -11.92
N PHE A 28 11.81 4.27 -10.84
CA PHE A 28 11.27 3.56 -9.69
C PHE A 28 11.79 4.16 -8.38
N VAL A 29 10.92 4.27 -7.39
CA VAL A 29 11.30 4.66 -6.02
C VAL A 29 10.48 3.89 -5.00
N GLU A 30 11.12 3.49 -3.91
CA GLU A 30 10.45 2.95 -2.73
C GLU A 30 10.35 4.05 -1.67
N VAL A 31 9.17 4.23 -1.08
CA VAL A 31 8.88 5.33 -0.14
C VAL A 31 8.45 4.79 1.23
N HIS A 32 9.02 5.35 2.30
CA HIS A 32 8.82 4.83 3.67
C HIS A 32 8.08 5.79 4.59
N ASP A 33 7.92 7.05 4.20
CA ASP A 33 7.09 8.03 4.90
C ASP A 33 6.42 9.03 3.94
N GLU A 34 5.58 9.92 4.48
CA GLU A 34 4.88 10.94 3.70
C GLU A 34 5.82 11.90 2.96
N ARG A 35 6.99 12.21 3.53
CA ARG A 35 7.97 13.12 2.93
C ARG A 35 8.61 12.49 1.70
N ASP A 36 8.85 11.19 1.75
CA ASP A 36 9.32 10.42 0.60
C ASP A 36 8.30 10.46 -0.55
N VAL A 37 7.00 10.25 -0.23
CA VAL A 37 5.90 10.35 -1.22
C VAL A 37 5.88 11.73 -1.86
N ARG A 38 5.85 12.80 -1.06
CA ARG A 38 5.84 14.19 -1.57
C ARG A 38 7.07 14.50 -2.42
N SER A 39 8.24 14.00 -2.02
CA SER A 39 9.49 14.19 -2.76
C SER A 39 9.47 13.48 -4.11
N ALA A 40 8.98 12.24 -4.15
CA ALA A 40 8.82 11.46 -5.37
C ALA A 40 7.84 12.11 -6.35
N LEU A 41 6.68 12.55 -5.87
CA LEU A 41 5.67 13.21 -6.69
C LEU A 41 6.17 14.56 -7.23
N THR A 42 6.82 15.38 -6.40
CA THR A 42 7.45 16.64 -6.85
C THR A 42 8.53 16.37 -7.92
N TRP A 43 9.34 15.32 -7.75
CA TRP A 43 10.37 14.96 -8.72
C TRP A 43 9.76 14.55 -10.07
N ALA A 44 8.68 13.78 -10.06
CA ALA A 44 7.97 13.35 -11.27
C ALA A 44 7.29 14.52 -11.97
N ASP A 45 6.61 15.39 -11.22
CA ASP A 45 5.93 16.59 -11.73
C ASP A 45 6.92 17.54 -12.42
N SER A 46 8.07 17.80 -11.80
CA SER A 46 9.13 18.64 -12.41
C SER A 46 9.66 18.12 -13.75
N ARG A 47 9.42 16.84 -14.07
CA ARG A 47 9.80 16.17 -15.32
C ARG A 47 8.61 15.83 -16.21
N LYS A 48 7.39 16.19 -15.78
CA LYS A 48 6.13 15.85 -16.47
C LYS A 48 5.97 14.35 -16.70
N LEU A 49 6.38 13.54 -15.72
CA LEU A 49 6.27 12.09 -15.77
C LEU A 49 4.95 11.65 -15.13
N GLU A 50 4.29 10.69 -15.78
CA GLU A 50 3.18 9.97 -15.16
C GLU A 50 3.68 9.17 -13.95
N THR A 51 2.86 9.10 -12.90
CA THR A 51 3.15 8.34 -11.68
C THR A 51 2.21 7.16 -11.55
N LEU A 52 2.76 6.01 -11.17
CA LEU A 52 2.01 4.83 -10.78
C LEU A 52 2.30 4.52 -9.31
N ILE A 53 1.27 4.62 -8.46
CA ILE A 53 1.37 4.21 -7.06
C ILE A 53 1.19 2.69 -6.98
N LEU A 54 2.18 2.01 -6.41
CA LEU A 54 2.22 0.55 -6.32
C LEU A 54 2.20 0.11 -4.86
N GLY A 55 1.21 -0.72 -4.50
CA GLY A 55 1.20 -1.49 -3.25
C GLY A 55 1.89 -2.84 -3.46
N GLY A 56 1.17 -3.94 -3.22
CA GLY A 56 1.68 -5.30 -3.43
C GLY A 56 1.55 -5.84 -4.86
N GLY A 57 1.01 -5.06 -5.81
CA GLY A 57 0.80 -5.50 -7.19
C GLY A 57 -0.14 -6.71 -7.35
N SER A 58 -1.08 -6.90 -6.41
CA SER A 58 -2.04 -8.01 -6.42
C SER A 58 -3.27 -7.79 -7.29
N ASN A 59 -3.56 -6.54 -7.64
CA ASN A 59 -4.67 -6.16 -8.51
C ASN A 59 -4.22 -5.14 -9.57
N LEU A 60 -3.24 -5.54 -10.38
CA LEU A 60 -2.70 -4.73 -11.46
C LEU A 60 -2.31 -5.64 -12.62
N VAL A 61 -2.51 -5.17 -13.84
CA VAL A 61 -2.02 -5.82 -15.06
C VAL A 61 -1.18 -4.81 -15.83
N PHE A 62 0.10 -5.09 -16.04
CA PHE A 62 0.94 -4.26 -16.90
C PHE A 62 0.66 -4.58 -18.37
N ALA A 63 0.44 -3.54 -19.18
CA ALA A 63 0.29 -3.66 -20.64
C ALA A 63 1.63 -3.63 -21.40
N GLY A 64 2.74 -3.52 -20.66
CA GLY A 64 4.10 -3.34 -21.17
C GLY A 64 4.93 -2.57 -20.14
N ASP A 65 6.10 -2.10 -20.57
CA ASP A 65 6.94 -1.22 -19.74
C ASP A 65 6.21 0.08 -19.38
N PHE A 66 6.37 0.52 -18.13
CA PHE A 66 5.81 1.77 -17.66
C PHE A 66 6.81 2.92 -17.88
N PRO A 67 6.51 3.92 -18.73
CA PRO A 67 7.47 4.96 -19.10
C PRO A 67 7.67 6.04 -18.03
N GLY A 68 6.85 6.06 -16.98
CA GLY A 68 6.86 7.04 -15.90
C GLY A 68 7.62 6.61 -14.64
N LEU A 69 7.22 7.19 -13.51
CA LEU A 69 7.70 6.85 -12.17
C LEU A 69 6.76 5.87 -11.47
N VAL A 70 7.25 4.68 -11.14
CA VAL A 70 6.59 3.77 -10.21
C VAL A 70 7.01 4.11 -8.78
N VAL A 71 6.04 4.36 -7.90
CA VAL A 71 6.24 4.66 -6.48
C VAL A 71 5.73 3.48 -5.66
N LEU A 72 6.65 2.64 -5.17
CA LEU A 72 6.33 1.52 -4.29
C LEU A 72 6.13 2.02 -2.85
N VAL A 73 4.93 1.86 -2.31
CA VAL A 73 4.57 2.32 -0.97
C VAL A 73 4.99 1.29 0.07
N ALA A 74 6.03 1.62 0.84
CA ALA A 74 6.61 0.81 1.90
C ALA A 74 6.48 1.48 3.30
N ILE A 75 5.47 2.33 3.48
CA ILE A 75 5.17 3.00 4.76
C ILE A 75 4.62 1.98 5.76
N ARG A 76 5.43 1.60 6.76
CA ARG A 76 5.07 0.63 7.80
C ARG A 76 4.65 1.31 9.09
N GLY A 77 3.99 0.57 9.96
CA GLY A 77 3.52 1.03 11.26
C GLY A 77 2.16 0.44 11.58
N ARG A 78 1.99 0.02 12.84
CA ARG A 78 0.72 -0.45 13.40
C ARG A 78 0.53 0.23 14.74
N CYS A 79 -0.61 0.87 14.95
CA CYS A 79 -0.92 1.57 16.20
C CYS A 79 -2.36 1.30 16.59
N TRP A 80 -2.59 0.91 17.84
CA TRP A 80 -3.93 0.85 18.41
C TRP A 80 -4.31 2.23 18.96
N GLU A 81 -5.45 2.73 18.53
CA GLU A 81 -6.02 4.00 18.93
C GLU A 81 -7.42 3.78 19.50
N ARG A 82 -7.92 4.74 20.30
CA ARG A 82 -9.28 4.74 20.84
C ARG A 82 -9.67 3.43 21.56
N VAL A 83 -8.71 2.83 22.26
CA VAL A 83 -8.90 1.55 22.98
C VAL A 83 -9.87 1.75 24.15
N SER A 84 -10.89 0.90 24.20
CA SER A 84 -11.85 0.77 25.30
C SER A 84 -11.95 -0.70 25.74
N ASP A 85 -12.86 -1.01 26.67
CA ASP A 85 -13.13 -2.38 27.09
C ASP A 85 -13.74 -3.25 25.98
N THR A 86 -14.35 -2.65 24.96
CA THR A 86 -15.10 -3.35 23.90
C THR A 86 -14.55 -3.12 22.50
N ASP A 87 -13.86 -2.00 22.26
CA ASP A 87 -13.51 -1.55 20.92
C ASP A 87 -12.08 -1.01 20.87
N ALA A 88 -11.47 -1.08 19.68
CA ALA A 88 -10.23 -0.38 19.37
C ALA A 88 -10.14 -0.10 17.87
N VAL A 89 -9.37 0.92 17.50
CA VAL A 89 -9.09 1.26 16.10
C VAL A 89 -7.65 0.89 15.80
N LEU A 90 -7.44 0.05 14.79
CA LEU A 90 -6.10 -0.28 14.30
C LEU A 90 -5.71 0.67 13.16
N ARG A 91 -4.81 1.61 13.43
CA ARG A 91 -4.15 2.41 12.40
C ARG A 91 -3.03 1.60 11.75
N LEU A 92 -3.00 1.57 10.43
CA LEU A 92 -2.00 0.87 9.62
C LEU A 92 -1.27 1.86 8.69
N GLY A 93 0.04 1.70 8.56
CA GLY A 93 0.80 2.33 7.48
C GLY A 93 0.37 1.75 6.13
N ALA A 94 0.33 2.59 5.09
CA ALA A 94 -0.17 2.21 3.77
C ALA A 94 0.58 1.04 3.10
N GLY A 95 1.84 0.81 3.48
CA GLY A 95 2.67 -0.29 3.01
C GLY A 95 2.54 -1.58 3.82
N GLU A 96 1.81 -1.60 4.94
CA GLU A 96 1.60 -2.82 5.74
C GLU A 96 1.01 -3.95 4.90
N ASN A 97 1.53 -5.17 5.06
CA ASN A 97 0.93 -6.33 4.40
C ASN A 97 -0.44 -6.58 5.01
N TRP A 98 -1.47 -6.69 4.16
CA TRP A 98 -2.85 -6.79 4.63
C TRP A 98 -3.10 -8.02 5.50
N HIS A 99 -2.68 -9.20 5.05
CA HIS A 99 -2.88 -10.42 5.82
C HIS A 99 -2.16 -10.40 7.16
N GLU A 100 -0.93 -9.88 7.20
CA GLU A 100 -0.19 -9.73 8.47
C GLU A 100 -0.85 -8.73 9.43
N ALA A 101 -1.57 -7.73 8.92
CA ALA A 101 -2.38 -6.83 9.74
C ALA A 101 -3.61 -7.55 10.33
N VAL A 102 -4.29 -8.39 9.53
CA VAL A 102 -5.39 -9.25 10.03
C VAL A 102 -4.90 -10.19 11.13
N LEU A 103 -3.77 -10.87 10.92
CA LEU A 103 -3.17 -11.76 11.93
C LEU A 103 -2.71 -10.99 13.17
N TYR A 104 -2.25 -9.76 13.02
CA TYR A 104 -1.90 -8.90 14.15
C TYR A 104 -3.13 -8.55 14.99
N ALA A 105 -4.22 -8.12 14.37
CA ALA A 105 -5.49 -7.84 15.05
C ALA A 105 -6.02 -9.08 15.81
N ALA A 106 -6.05 -10.22 15.13
CA ALA A 106 -6.52 -11.48 15.72
C ALA A 106 -5.66 -11.92 16.91
N ARG A 107 -4.32 -11.80 16.83
CA ARG A 107 -3.40 -12.11 17.94
C ARG A 107 -3.56 -11.17 19.13
N SER A 108 -4.02 -9.94 18.90
CA SER A 108 -4.36 -8.98 19.95
C SER A 108 -5.77 -9.20 20.54
N GLY A 109 -6.51 -10.21 20.08
CA GLY A 109 -7.84 -10.54 20.58
C GLY A 109 -8.99 -9.78 19.92
N TYR A 110 -8.69 -8.90 18.95
CA TYR A 110 -9.71 -8.12 18.23
C TYR A 110 -10.29 -8.89 17.05
N ARG A 111 -11.55 -8.57 16.74
CA ARG A 111 -12.35 -9.13 15.63
C ARG A 111 -12.92 -7.96 14.81
N GLY A 112 -13.35 -8.24 13.60
CA GLY A 112 -13.94 -7.31 12.63
C GLY A 112 -13.36 -7.44 11.22
N ILE A 113 -12.12 -7.92 11.07
CA ILE A 113 -11.45 -8.04 9.77
C ILE A 113 -10.97 -9.45 9.44
N GLU A 114 -11.34 -10.45 10.25
CA GLU A 114 -10.92 -11.85 10.09
C GLU A 114 -11.37 -12.47 8.77
N ASN A 115 -12.55 -12.11 8.28
CA ASN A 115 -13.06 -12.58 6.99
C ASN A 115 -12.22 -12.06 5.81
N LEU A 116 -11.46 -10.98 6.01
CA LEU A 116 -10.58 -10.41 5.01
C LEU A 116 -9.16 -11.02 5.06
N ALA A 117 -8.95 -12.09 5.85
CA ALA A 117 -7.68 -12.80 5.89
C ALA A 117 -7.27 -13.36 4.51
N LEU A 118 -5.96 -13.50 4.30
CA LEU A 118 -5.31 -13.99 3.07
C LEU A 118 -5.53 -13.16 1.80
N ILE A 119 -6.29 -12.06 1.86
CA ILE A 119 -6.33 -11.11 0.74
C ILE A 119 -4.91 -10.54 0.52
N PRO A 120 -4.33 -10.69 -0.68
CA PRO A 120 -2.99 -10.19 -0.96
C PRO A 120 -3.00 -8.67 -1.18
N GLY A 121 -1.89 -8.02 -0.87
CA GLY A 121 -1.71 -6.60 -1.08
C GLY A 121 -1.36 -5.86 0.21
N THR A 122 -1.54 -4.54 0.18
CA THR A 122 -1.18 -3.66 1.29
C THR A 122 -2.39 -2.94 1.86
N ALA A 123 -2.29 -2.52 3.12
CA ALA A 123 -3.35 -1.80 3.82
C ALA A 123 -3.78 -0.50 3.11
N GLY A 124 -2.84 0.20 2.45
CA GLY A 124 -3.15 1.41 1.68
C GLY A 124 -3.93 1.15 0.39
N ALA A 125 -3.83 -0.06 -0.19
CA ALA A 125 -4.58 -0.45 -1.37
C ALA A 125 -5.99 -0.98 -1.02
N ALA A 126 -6.17 -1.50 0.20
CA ALA A 126 -7.42 -2.07 0.69
C ALA A 126 -8.65 -1.14 0.52
N PRO A 127 -8.61 0.16 0.89
CA PRO A 127 -9.76 1.06 0.71
C PRO A 127 -10.02 1.46 -0.74
N VAL A 128 -9.04 1.39 -1.64
CA VAL A 128 -9.20 1.81 -3.05
C VAL A 128 -10.25 0.96 -3.77
N GLN A 129 -10.32 -0.33 -3.44
CA GLN A 129 -11.26 -1.27 -4.05
C GLN A 129 -12.34 -1.76 -3.10
N ASN A 130 -12.41 -1.21 -1.89
CA ASN A 130 -13.26 -1.73 -0.81
C ASN A 130 -13.16 -3.27 -0.72
N ILE A 131 -11.95 -3.78 -0.43
CA ILE A 131 -11.71 -5.24 -0.46
C ILE A 131 -12.77 -6.00 0.34
N GLY A 132 -13.21 -7.13 -0.18
CA GLY A 132 -14.26 -7.92 0.42
C GLY A 132 -14.09 -9.41 0.19
N ALA A 133 -14.47 -10.20 1.19
CA ALA A 133 -14.47 -11.65 1.14
C ALA A 133 -15.42 -12.21 2.20
N TYR A 134 -15.96 -13.40 1.95
CA TYR A 134 -16.84 -14.12 2.89
C TYR A 134 -17.99 -13.26 3.45
N GLY A 135 -18.60 -12.42 2.60
CA GLY A 135 -19.77 -11.61 2.94
C GLY A 135 -19.50 -10.33 3.72
N THR A 136 -18.25 -9.88 3.82
CA THR A 136 -17.87 -8.60 4.44
C THR A 136 -17.00 -7.80 3.49
N GLU A 137 -17.05 -6.49 3.65
CA GLU A 137 -16.23 -5.52 2.95
C GLU A 137 -15.45 -4.67 3.96
N LEU A 138 -14.37 -4.02 3.51
CA LEU A 138 -13.57 -3.16 4.38
C LEU A 138 -14.41 -2.01 4.97
N CYS A 139 -15.33 -1.44 4.19
CA CYS A 139 -16.19 -0.34 4.63
C CYS A 139 -17.04 -0.68 5.86
N ASP A 140 -17.29 -1.97 6.13
CA ASP A 140 -18.04 -2.40 7.32
C ASP A 140 -17.29 -2.06 8.63
N THR A 141 -15.97 -1.89 8.57
CA THR A 141 -15.11 -1.62 9.74
C THR A 141 -14.17 -0.42 9.56
N LEU A 142 -14.13 0.20 8.38
CA LEU A 142 -13.27 1.34 8.09
C LEU A 142 -13.73 2.60 8.83
N VAL A 143 -12.85 3.19 9.63
CA VAL A 143 -13.13 4.44 10.36
C VAL A 143 -12.75 5.67 9.53
N SER A 144 -11.54 5.70 8.97
CA SER A 144 -11.02 6.81 8.18
C SER A 144 -9.81 6.40 7.33
N VAL A 145 -9.47 7.22 6.35
CA VAL A 145 -8.26 7.10 5.51
C VAL A 145 -7.56 8.45 5.49
N ASP A 146 -6.26 8.47 5.75
CA ASP A 146 -5.43 9.64 5.48
C ASP A 146 -4.92 9.56 4.04
N ALA A 147 -5.25 10.57 3.24
CA ALA A 147 -4.85 10.66 1.84
C ALA A 147 -4.02 11.92 1.61
N LEU A 148 -3.05 11.81 0.71
CA LEU A 148 -2.36 12.95 0.15
C LEU A 148 -3.19 13.49 -1.03
N ASP A 149 -3.55 14.77 -0.96
CA ASP A 149 -4.21 15.55 -2.03
C ASP A 149 -3.16 16.04 -3.04
#